data_AF-A0A7S2FQL6-F1
#
_entry.id   AF-A0A7S2FQL6-F1
#
_cell.length_a   1.000
_cell.length_b   1.000
_cell.length_c   1.000
_cell.angle_alpha   90.00
_cell.angle_beta   90.00
_cell.angle_gamma   90.00
#
_symmetry.space_group_name_H-M   'P 1'
#
loop_
_entity.id
_entity.type
_entity.pdbx_description
1 polymer ?
#
loop_
_entity_poly.entity_id
_entity_poly.type
_entity_poly.pdbx_seq_one_letter_code
_entity_poly.pdbx_strand_id
1 'polypeptide(L)'
;DALANGPSGYKTESFSMFRHSAWSVGYDTQQVIISGSGNTPLYYRDRIESAIDNVTRVTYGNVFCEEYRKQLKSAINVNDDLTQTFASASLQTSFTVTGSQHRHYVANQFKQVARLIAARESRNVERDLFYVHQGGFDGHSSVVSSLRSLLTNVDQAINAFVTELKAQGVFDKVTLVMHSDFGRTLSPNSNAGTDHGWAGHTFVLGGSVDGGKIHNRYPETLLPGHAMDVMHGRIIPEFPWESVMVPIAQWMGMEPDQTAGVFPNLGNFNASTHILPRSTVFAN
;
A
#
# COMPACT_ATOMS: atom_id res chain seq x y z
N ASP A 1 -1.30 14.91 1.62
CA ASP A 1 -0.98 16.31 2.02
C ASP A 1 0.30 16.83 1.41
N ALA A 2 1.49 16.29 1.72
CA ALA A 2 2.75 16.87 1.21
C ALA A 2 2.79 17.01 -0.33
N LEU A 3 2.25 16.02 -1.06
CA LEU A 3 2.17 16.10 -2.52
C LEU A 3 1.09 17.09 -3.01
N ALA A 4 -0.09 17.07 -2.39
CA ALA A 4 -1.25 17.85 -2.84
C ALA A 4 -1.23 19.32 -2.42
N ASN A 5 -0.75 19.59 -1.21
CA ASN A 5 -0.65 20.93 -0.63
C ASN A 5 0.79 21.46 -0.65
N GLY A 6 1.72 20.70 -1.21
CA GLY A 6 3.10 21.14 -1.41
C GLY A 6 3.23 22.19 -2.52
N PRO A 7 4.45 22.70 -2.74
CA PRO A 7 4.71 23.72 -3.76
C PRO A 7 4.24 23.33 -5.17
N SER A 8 4.33 22.04 -5.50
CA SER A 8 3.92 21.49 -6.80
C SER A 8 2.42 21.27 -6.93
N GLY A 9 1.67 21.21 -5.83
CA GLY A 9 0.20 21.13 -5.85
C GLY A 9 -0.37 19.93 -6.60
N TYR A 10 0.24 18.74 -6.49
CA TYR A 10 -0.15 17.60 -7.31
C TYR A 10 -1.58 17.15 -7.05
N LYS A 11 -2.32 16.82 -8.11
CA LYS A 11 -3.59 16.11 -7.93
C LYS A 11 -3.34 14.68 -7.49
N THR A 12 -3.69 14.38 -6.24
CA THR A 12 -3.43 13.07 -5.63
C THR A 12 -4.70 12.39 -5.16
N GLU A 13 -4.73 11.06 -5.28
CA GLU A 13 -5.76 10.23 -4.65
C GLU A 13 -5.10 9.11 -3.86
N SER A 14 -5.72 8.70 -2.76
CA SER A 14 -5.26 7.58 -1.95
C SER A 14 -6.33 6.52 -1.85
N PHE A 15 -5.95 5.30 -2.17
CA PHE A 15 -6.84 4.16 -2.20
C PHE A 15 -6.38 3.06 -1.27
N SER A 16 -7.32 2.46 -0.55
CA SER A 16 -7.09 1.20 0.15
C SER A 16 -7.94 0.11 -0.46
N MET A 17 -7.31 -0.98 -0.87
CA MET A 17 -8.00 -2.17 -1.36
C MET A 17 -8.38 -3.12 -0.20
N PHE A 18 -8.10 -2.73 1.05
CA PHE A 18 -8.26 -3.58 2.22
C PHE A 18 -9.09 -2.95 3.33
N ARG A 19 -10.36 -3.39 3.40
CA ARG A 19 -11.29 -3.14 4.52
C ARG A 19 -11.22 -1.68 4.99
N HIS A 20 -11.06 -1.43 6.28
CA HIS A 20 -11.07 -0.10 6.88
C HIS A 20 -9.68 0.48 7.13
N SER A 21 -8.63 -0.15 6.58
CA SER A 21 -7.25 0.30 6.80
C SER A 21 -6.91 1.39 5.79
N ALA A 22 -6.50 2.55 6.26
CA ALA A 22 -5.92 3.58 5.41
C ALA A 22 -4.46 3.77 5.82
N TRP A 23 -3.55 3.77 4.83
CA TRP A 23 -2.13 3.89 5.11
C TRP A 23 -1.64 5.34 5.10
N SER A 24 -2.05 6.15 4.12
CA SER A 24 -1.80 7.59 4.16
C SER A 24 -2.91 8.30 4.91
N VAL A 25 -2.59 8.86 6.08
CA VAL A 25 -3.45 9.77 6.83
C VAL A 25 -2.98 11.21 6.62
N GLY A 26 -3.92 12.14 6.57
CA GLY A 26 -3.64 13.56 6.39
C GLY A 26 -4.90 14.37 6.61
N TYR A 27 -4.74 15.68 6.82
CA TYR A 27 -5.83 16.61 7.01
C TYR A 27 -6.67 16.77 5.73
N ASP A 28 -6.01 16.82 4.58
CA ASP A 28 -6.66 16.98 3.26
C ASP A 28 -6.60 15.71 2.41
N THR A 29 -6.12 14.60 2.98
CA THR A 29 -5.98 13.34 2.24
C THR A 29 -7.33 12.67 2.09
N GLN A 30 -7.89 12.69 0.88
CA GLN A 30 -9.06 11.88 0.56
C GLN A 30 -8.67 10.40 0.47
N GLN A 31 -9.28 9.59 1.33
CA GLN A 31 -9.08 8.15 1.39
C GLN A 31 -10.27 7.42 0.81
N VAL A 32 -10.02 6.61 -0.21
CA VAL A 32 -11.05 5.81 -0.87
C VAL A 32 -10.82 4.35 -0.56
N ILE A 33 -11.73 3.77 0.21
CA ILE A 33 -11.74 2.33 0.51
C ILE A 33 -12.52 1.61 -0.59
N ILE A 34 -11.87 0.64 -1.22
CA ILE A 34 -12.46 -0.24 -2.22
C ILE A 34 -12.29 -1.68 -1.75
N SER A 35 -13.29 -2.52 -1.95
CA SER A 35 -13.11 -3.95 -1.75
C SER A 35 -12.03 -4.47 -2.72
N GLY A 36 -11.21 -5.42 -2.26
CA GLY A 36 -10.27 -6.12 -3.14
C GLY A 36 -10.93 -6.79 -4.34
N SER A 37 -12.23 -7.06 -4.31
CA SER A 37 -12.99 -7.59 -5.45
C SER A 37 -13.52 -6.50 -6.41
N GLY A 38 -13.30 -5.22 -6.11
CA GLY A 38 -13.75 -4.06 -6.88
C GLY A 38 -14.89 -3.29 -6.22
N ASN A 39 -15.37 -2.26 -6.91
CA ASN A 39 -16.51 -1.49 -6.44
C ASN A 39 -17.79 -2.34 -6.42
N THR A 40 -18.64 -2.12 -5.41
CA THR A 40 -19.97 -2.72 -5.34
C THR A 40 -20.99 -1.60 -5.61
N PRO A 41 -21.61 -1.55 -6.79
CA PRO A 41 -22.58 -0.52 -7.11
C PRO A 41 -23.79 -0.59 -6.19
N LEU A 42 -24.42 0.55 -5.91
CA LEU A 42 -25.70 0.61 -5.22
C LEU A 42 -26.83 0.14 -6.15
N TYR A 43 -27.10 -1.18 -6.17
CA TYR A 43 -28.08 -1.82 -7.07
C TYR A 43 -29.51 -1.24 -7.03
N TYR A 44 -29.90 -0.59 -5.93
CA TYR A 44 -31.21 0.03 -5.78
C TYR A 44 -31.15 1.55 -5.76
N ARG A 45 -30.09 2.16 -6.33
CA ARG A 45 -29.86 3.60 -6.26
C ARG A 45 -31.11 4.41 -6.62
N ASP A 46 -31.74 4.13 -7.75
CA ASP A 46 -32.95 4.81 -8.20
C ASP A 46 -34.13 4.70 -7.21
N ARG A 47 -34.21 3.61 -6.44
CA ARG A 47 -35.29 3.38 -5.45
C ARG A 47 -35.04 4.09 -4.12
N ILE A 48 -33.78 4.33 -3.78
CA ILE A 48 -33.40 4.97 -2.51
C ILE A 48 -32.92 6.41 -2.70
N GLU A 49 -32.89 6.92 -3.93
CA GLU A 49 -32.39 8.26 -4.27
C GLU A 49 -33.11 9.34 -3.46
N SER A 50 -34.45 9.31 -3.40
CA SER A 50 -35.21 10.28 -2.61
C SER A 50 -34.90 10.21 -1.11
N ALA A 51 -34.59 9.03 -0.58
CA ALA A 51 -34.21 8.86 0.82
C ALA A 51 -32.78 9.39 1.07
N ILE A 52 -31.84 9.11 0.15
CA ILE A 52 -30.48 9.66 0.17
C ILE A 52 -30.54 11.19 0.11
N ASP A 53 -31.32 11.76 -0.80
CA ASP A 53 -31.47 13.21 -0.96
C ASP A 53 -32.03 13.86 0.30
N ASN A 54 -33.05 13.24 0.90
CA ASN A 54 -33.64 13.75 2.14
C ASN A 54 -32.61 13.77 3.28
N VAL A 55 -31.86 12.68 3.47
CA VAL A 55 -30.83 12.61 4.53
C VAL A 55 -29.67 13.56 4.23
N THR A 56 -29.26 13.70 2.96
CA THR A 56 -28.06 14.44 2.59
C THR A 56 -28.25 15.94 2.38
N ARG A 57 -29.49 16.43 2.23
CA ARG A 57 -29.82 17.85 2.02
C ARG A 57 -30.32 18.59 3.27
N VAL A 58 -30.86 17.89 4.25
CA VAL A 58 -31.40 18.50 5.47
C VAL A 58 -30.25 18.98 6.37
N THR A 59 -30.42 20.16 6.97
CA THR A 59 -29.54 20.62 8.05
C THR A 59 -30.16 20.22 9.38
N TYR A 60 -29.36 19.62 10.24
CA TYR A 60 -29.82 19.02 11.51
C TYR A 60 -29.43 19.87 12.73
N GLY A 61 -28.62 20.92 12.55
CA GLY A 61 -28.17 21.80 13.63
C GLY A 61 -27.24 21.14 14.66
N ASN A 62 -26.87 19.88 14.45
CA ASN A 62 -25.98 19.09 15.29
C ASN A 62 -24.72 18.70 14.50
N VAL A 63 -23.53 18.95 15.06
CA VAL A 63 -22.25 18.72 14.39
C VAL A 63 -22.03 17.26 13.97
N PHE A 64 -22.47 16.28 14.76
CA PHE A 64 -22.35 14.87 14.43
C PHE A 64 -23.30 14.48 13.28
N CYS A 65 -24.54 14.99 13.30
CA CYS A 65 -25.48 14.77 12.21
C CYS A 65 -24.98 15.42 10.91
N GLU A 66 -24.42 16.63 10.98
CA GLU A 66 -23.81 17.28 9.82
C GLU A 66 -22.60 16.52 9.28
N GLU A 67 -21.75 15.99 10.15
CA GLU A 67 -20.60 15.21 9.72
C GLU A 67 -21.02 13.86 9.12
N TYR A 68 -21.93 13.13 9.77
CA TYR A 68 -22.50 11.90 9.23
C TYR A 68 -23.12 12.14 7.84
N ARG A 69 -23.87 13.23 7.69
CA ARG A 69 -24.48 13.63 6.42
C ARG A 69 -23.43 13.86 5.33
N LYS A 70 -22.38 14.62 5.63
CA LYS A 70 -21.27 14.89 4.71
C LYS A 70 -20.56 13.60 4.30
N GLN A 71 -20.22 12.75 5.26
CA GLN A 71 -19.53 11.48 5.03
C GLN A 71 -20.39 10.52 4.20
N LEU A 72 -21.69 10.41 4.51
CA LEU A 72 -22.62 9.58 3.74
C LEU A 72 -22.74 10.06 2.28
N LYS A 73 -22.93 11.38 2.07
CA LYS A 73 -22.98 11.97 0.72
C LYS A 73 -21.68 11.72 -0.04
N SER A 74 -20.54 11.94 0.61
CA SER A 74 -19.22 11.71 0.03
C SER A 74 -19.04 10.25 -0.38
N ALA A 75 -19.39 9.30 0.49
CA ALA A 75 -19.27 7.87 0.21
C ALA A 75 -20.13 7.43 -0.99
N ILE A 76 -21.34 7.99 -1.12
CA ILE A 76 -22.24 7.72 -2.23
C ILE A 76 -21.67 8.26 -3.55
N ASN A 77 -21.21 9.51 -3.56
CA ASN A 77 -20.60 10.12 -4.75
C ASN A 77 -19.35 9.33 -5.19
N VAL A 78 -18.48 8.98 -4.25
CA VAL A 78 -17.27 8.17 -4.53
C VAL A 78 -17.65 6.80 -5.10
N ASN A 79 -18.73 6.17 -4.63
CA ASN A 79 -19.20 4.89 -5.17
C ASN A 79 -19.67 5.02 -6.63
N ASP A 80 -20.39 6.10 -6.97
CA ASP A 80 -20.84 6.36 -8.34
C ASP A 80 -19.65 6.63 -9.26
N ASP A 81 -18.74 7.50 -8.84
CA ASP A 81 -17.54 7.86 -9.60
C ASP A 81 -16.66 6.64 -9.85
N LEU A 82 -16.48 5.78 -8.84
CA LEU A 82 -15.74 4.51 -8.99
C LEU A 82 -16.46 3.54 -9.91
N THR A 83 -17.80 3.46 -9.87
CA THR A 83 -18.58 2.62 -10.79
C THR A 83 -18.30 3.02 -12.23
N GLN A 84 -18.35 4.33 -12.53
CA GLN A 84 -18.09 4.85 -13.86
C GLN A 84 -16.62 4.65 -14.27
N THR A 85 -15.68 4.94 -13.36
CA THR A 85 -14.25 4.73 -13.54
C THR A 85 -13.98 3.28 -13.94
N PHE A 86 -14.47 2.32 -13.14
CA PHE A 86 -14.26 0.90 -13.39
C PHE A 86 -14.99 0.38 -14.63
N ALA A 87 -16.11 0.99 -15.03
CA ALA A 87 -16.79 0.66 -16.29
C ALA A 87 -15.96 1.06 -17.52
N SER A 88 -15.22 2.18 -17.43
CA SER A 88 -14.31 2.65 -18.50
C SER A 88 -12.92 2.01 -18.49
N ALA A 89 -12.49 1.44 -17.34
CA ALA A 89 -11.17 0.86 -17.17
C ALA A 89 -11.07 -0.57 -17.73
N SER A 90 -10.34 -0.74 -18.83
CA SER A 90 -10.01 -2.05 -19.38
C SER A 90 -8.58 -2.47 -19.05
N LEU A 91 -8.41 -3.75 -18.71
CA LEU A 91 -7.10 -4.37 -18.58
C LEU A 91 -6.62 -4.82 -19.96
N GLN A 92 -5.30 -4.82 -20.15
CA GLN A 92 -4.64 -5.23 -21.40
C GLN A 92 -4.32 -6.72 -21.42
N THR A 93 -4.37 -7.38 -20.26
CA THR A 93 -4.13 -8.81 -20.09
C THR A 93 -5.33 -9.49 -19.41
N SER A 94 -5.34 -10.82 -19.41
CA SER A 94 -6.36 -11.59 -18.68
C SER A 94 -6.22 -11.49 -17.15
N PHE A 95 -5.09 -11.00 -16.64
CA PHE A 95 -4.74 -10.99 -15.22
C PHE A 95 -4.93 -12.38 -14.57
N THR A 96 -4.35 -13.40 -15.19
CA THR A 96 -4.56 -14.80 -14.76
C THR A 96 -3.66 -15.17 -13.59
N VAL A 97 -4.26 -15.77 -12.57
CA VAL A 97 -3.57 -16.47 -11.46
C VAL A 97 -4.11 -17.90 -11.36
N THR A 98 -3.29 -18.82 -10.86
CA THR A 98 -3.62 -20.26 -10.78
C THR A 98 -4.03 -20.65 -9.36
N GLY A 99 -5.22 -21.24 -9.22
CA GLY A 99 -5.80 -21.62 -7.92
C GLY A 99 -7.18 -20.99 -7.69
N SER A 100 -7.76 -21.18 -6.51
CA SER A 100 -9.09 -20.65 -6.21
C SER A 100 -9.03 -19.15 -5.87
N GLN A 101 -10.00 -18.35 -6.33
CA GLN A 101 -10.03 -16.91 -6.07
C GLN A 101 -10.00 -16.57 -4.57
N HIS A 102 -10.59 -17.40 -3.71
CA HIS A 102 -10.53 -17.23 -2.25
C HIS A 102 -9.10 -17.32 -1.68
N ARG A 103 -8.17 -18.00 -2.38
CA ARG A 103 -6.75 -18.09 -2.00
C ARG A 103 -5.93 -16.90 -2.53
N HIS A 104 -6.41 -16.18 -3.55
CA HIS A 104 -5.69 -15.08 -4.20
C HIS A 104 -6.29 -13.70 -3.90
N TYR A 105 -6.60 -13.45 -2.62
CA TYR A 105 -7.16 -12.18 -2.18
C TYR A 105 -6.31 -10.96 -2.60
N VAL A 106 -4.99 -11.07 -2.50
CA VAL A 106 -4.04 -10.03 -2.94
C VAL A 106 -4.04 -9.81 -4.46
N ALA A 107 -4.24 -10.86 -5.27
CA ALA A 107 -4.31 -10.72 -6.73
C ALA A 107 -5.54 -9.90 -7.16
N ASN A 108 -6.69 -10.11 -6.49
CA ASN A 108 -7.88 -9.33 -6.77
C ASN A 108 -7.66 -7.84 -6.45
N GLN A 109 -7.01 -7.53 -5.32
CA GLN A 109 -6.64 -6.15 -4.97
C GLN A 109 -5.73 -5.52 -6.04
N PHE A 110 -4.65 -6.20 -6.43
CA PHE A 110 -3.78 -5.71 -7.51
C PHE A 110 -4.51 -5.55 -8.85
N LYS A 111 -5.49 -6.41 -9.15
CA LYS A 111 -6.35 -6.26 -10.32
C LYS A 111 -7.15 -4.95 -10.27
N GLN A 112 -7.68 -4.56 -9.10
CA GLN A 112 -8.38 -3.28 -8.98
C GLN A 112 -7.41 -2.10 -9.08
N VAL A 113 -6.23 -2.19 -8.48
CA VAL A 113 -5.17 -1.18 -8.64
C VAL A 113 -4.82 -0.99 -10.12
N ALA A 114 -4.64 -2.08 -10.87
CA ALA A 114 -4.36 -2.00 -12.30
C ALA A 114 -5.48 -1.32 -13.11
N ARG A 115 -6.74 -1.50 -12.71
CA ARG A 115 -7.88 -0.80 -13.32
C ARG A 115 -7.92 0.69 -12.96
N LEU A 116 -7.62 1.05 -11.71
CA LEU A 116 -7.52 2.46 -11.31
C LEU A 116 -6.39 3.15 -12.09
N ILE A 117 -5.23 2.50 -12.22
CA ILE A 117 -4.10 2.99 -13.03
C ILE A 117 -4.49 3.11 -14.50
N ALA A 118 -5.25 2.17 -15.06
CA ALA A 118 -5.74 2.26 -16.44
C ALA A 118 -6.65 3.49 -16.63
N ALA A 119 -7.42 3.87 -15.61
CA ALA A 119 -8.30 5.04 -15.63
C ALA A 119 -7.63 6.35 -15.17
N ARG A 120 -6.31 6.39 -14.97
CA ARG A 120 -5.60 7.59 -14.48
C ARG A 120 -5.87 8.86 -15.31
N GLU A 121 -6.02 8.72 -16.62
CA GLU A 121 -6.23 9.85 -17.54
C GLU A 121 -7.64 10.42 -17.40
N SER A 122 -8.66 9.55 -17.33
CA SER A 122 -10.05 9.99 -17.10
C SER A 122 -10.27 10.53 -15.69
N ARG A 123 -9.56 9.97 -14.69
CA ARG A 123 -9.51 10.53 -13.33
C ARG A 123 -8.70 11.82 -13.25
N ASN A 124 -7.90 12.16 -14.27
CA ASN A 124 -7.01 13.31 -14.30
C ASN A 124 -6.15 13.39 -13.01
N VAL A 125 -5.48 12.31 -12.65
CA VAL A 125 -4.65 12.22 -11.43
C VAL A 125 -3.17 12.24 -11.79
N GLU A 126 -2.35 12.84 -10.91
CA GLU A 126 -0.91 12.95 -11.12
C GLU A 126 -0.12 11.99 -10.23
N ARG A 127 -0.56 11.77 -8.98
CA ARG A 127 0.09 10.88 -8.02
C ARG A 127 -0.93 10.09 -7.24
N ASP A 128 -1.01 8.79 -7.51
CA ASP A 128 -1.83 7.88 -6.71
C ASP A 128 -1.01 7.16 -5.65
N LEU A 129 -1.65 6.90 -4.51
CA LEU A 129 -1.18 5.93 -3.53
C LEU A 129 -2.16 4.77 -3.43
N PHE A 130 -1.66 3.54 -3.49
CA PHE A 130 -2.47 2.33 -3.37
C PHE A 130 -1.97 1.47 -2.21
N TYR A 131 -2.85 1.21 -1.25
CA TYR A 131 -2.60 0.25 -0.18
C TYR A 131 -3.23 -1.10 -0.52
N VAL A 132 -2.40 -2.13 -0.52
CA VAL A 132 -2.76 -3.53 -0.77
C VAL A 132 -2.27 -4.35 0.41
N HIS A 133 -3.08 -5.31 0.86
CA HIS A 133 -2.76 -6.11 2.04
C HIS A 133 -2.83 -7.61 1.79
N GLN A 134 -1.82 -8.35 2.22
CA GLN A 134 -1.83 -9.81 2.30
C GLN A 134 -1.56 -10.25 3.74
N GLY A 135 -2.59 -10.80 4.39
CA GLY A 135 -2.46 -11.38 5.73
C GLY A 135 -1.97 -12.83 5.72
N GLY A 136 -1.91 -13.44 6.90
CA GLY A 136 -1.56 -14.85 7.10
C GLY A 136 -0.10 -15.11 7.51
N PHE A 137 0.72 -14.06 7.60
CA PHE A 137 2.14 -14.17 7.98
C PHE A 137 2.39 -14.23 9.50
N ASP A 138 1.36 -14.04 10.34
CA ASP A 138 1.44 -14.24 11.79
C ASP A 138 1.37 -15.74 12.18
N GLY A 139 2.31 -16.51 11.64
CA GLY A 139 2.34 -17.96 11.80
C GLY A 139 3.02 -18.38 13.11
N HIS A 140 2.23 -18.83 14.08
CA HIS A 140 2.74 -19.42 15.34
C HIS A 140 2.84 -20.95 15.29
N SER A 141 2.47 -21.57 14.17
CA SER A 141 2.59 -23.01 13.92
C SER A 141 2.64 -23.29 12.43
N SER A 142 3.22 -24.43 12.04
CA SER A 142 3.24 -24.92 10.64
C SER A 142 3.74 -23.86 9.64
N VAL A 143 4.69 -23.02 10.04
CA VAL A 143 5.10 -21.83 9.28
C VAL A 143 5.60 -22.19 7.89
N VAL A 144 6.34 -23.29 7.73
CA VAL A 144 6.93 -23.69 6.43
C VAL A 144 5.86 -23.96 5.37
N SER A 145 4.80 -24.71 5.71
CA SER A 145 3.73 -25.02 4.74
C SER A 145 2.87 -23.79 4.45
N SER A 146 2.55 -22.99 5.47
CA SER A 146 1.80 -21.75 5.32
C SER A 146 2.55 -20.74 4.45
N LEU A 147 3.84 -20.51 4.71
CA LEU A 147 4.67 -19.59 3.93
C LEU A 147 4.77 -20.01 2.47
N ARG A 148 4.92 -21.32 2.18
CA ARG A 148 4.93 -21.79 0.79
C ARG A 148 3.67 -21.35 0.05
N SER A 149 2.49 -21.56 0.64
CA SER A 149 1.23 -21.14 0.01
C SER A 149 1.13 -19.62 -0.10
N LEU A 150 1.47 -18.87 0.95
CA LEU A 150 1.35 -17.42 0.99
C LEU A 150 2.29 -16.75 -0.02
N LEU A 151 3.55 -17.16 -0.05
CA LEU A 151 4.55 -16.63 -0.98
C LEU A 151 4.21 -16.97 -2.43
N THR A 152 3.68 -18.18 -2.71
CA THR A 152 3.16 -18.50 -4.05
C THR A 152 2.01 -17.59 -4.46
N ASN A 153 1.10 -17.23 -3.54
CA ASN A 153 0.01 -16.32 -3.85
C ASN A 153 0.50 -14.89 -4.13
N VAL A 154 1.46 -14.41 -3.35
CA VAL A 154 2.09 -13.09 -3.53
C VAL A 154 2.86 -13.03 -4.85
N ASP A 155 3.67 -14.06 -5.14
CA ASP A 155 4.46 -14.17 -6.36
C ASP A 155 3.57 -14.11 -7.62
N GLN A 156 2.53 -14.94 -7.68
CA GLN A 156 1.60 -14.94 -8.81
C GLN A 156 0.87 -13.60 -8.97
N ALA A 157 0.48 -12.98 -7.86
CA ALA A 157 -0.23 -11.70 -7.88
C ALA A 157 0.66 -10.56 -8.37
N ILE A 158 1.91 -10.48 -7.90
CA ILE A 158 2.90 -9.50 -8.37
C ILE A 158 3.23 -9.75 -9.84
N ASN A 159 3.41 -11.02 -10.26
CA ASN A 159 3.70 -11.33 -11.66
C ASN A 159 2.56 -10.88 -12.59
N ALA A 160 1.30 -11.17 -12.24
CA ALA A 160 0.14 -10.72 -13.01
C ALA A 160 0.05 -9.19 -13.05
N PHE A 161 0.29 -8.52 -11.91
CA PHE A 161 0.29 -7.06 -11.82
C PHE A 161 1.37 -6.42 -12.68
N VAL A 162 2.62 -6.88 -12.58
CA VAL A 162 3.73 -6.38 -13.40
C VAL A 162 3.49 -6.62 -14.88
N THR A 163 2.97 -7.80 -15.25
CA THR A 163 2.63 -8.12 -16.64
C THR A 163 1.59 -7.15 -17.19
N GLU A 164 0.56 -6.84 -16.40
CA GLU A 164 -0.47 -5.87 -16.75
C GLU A 164 0.08 -4.44 -16.87
N LEU A 165 0.89 -3.98 -15.91
CA LEU A 165 1.48 -2.63 -15.96
C LEU A 165 2.41 -2.44 -17.17
N LYS A 166 3.14 -3.49 -17.54
CA LYS A 166 3.97 -3.49 -18.76
C LYS A 166 3.10 -3.43 -20.01
N ALA A 167 2.01 -4.21 -20.07
CA ALA A 167 1.07 -4.17 -21.19
C ALA A 167 0.35 -2.81 -21.30
N GLN A 168 0.09 -2.14 -20.18
CA GLN A 168 -0.43 -0.77 -20.14
C GLN A 168 0.62 0.31 -20.48
N GLY A 169 1.92 -0.05 -20.59
CA GLY A 169 3.00 0.89 -20.87
C GLY A 169 3.32 1.86 -19.73
N VAL A 170 3.04 1.48 -18.47
CA VAL A 170 3.20 2.36 -17.30
C VAL A 170 4.05 1.76 -16.18
N PHE A 171 4.70 0.63 -16.41
CA PHE A 171 5.52 -0.03 -15.40
C PHE A 171 6.63 0.88 -14.82
N ASP A 172 7.22 1.75 -15.63
CA ASP A 172 8.23 2.72 -15.19
C ASP A 172 7.66 3.85 -14.33
N LYS A 173 6.34 3.99 -14.26
CA LYS A 173 5.65 5.00 -13.45
C LYS A 173 5.08 4.44 -12.14
N VAL A 174 5.39 3.18 -11.82
CA VAL A 174 4.85 2.50 -10.64
C VAL A 174 5.98 1.90 -9.82
N THR A 175 5.96 2.20 -8.52
CA THR A 175 6.84 1.58 -7.52
C THR A 175 5.98 0.83 -6.51
N LEU A 176 6.17 -0.48 -6.43
CA LEU A 176 5.64 -1.35 -5.39
C LEU A 176 6.63 -1.41 -4.22
N VAL A 177 6.11 -1.21 -3.01
CA VAL A 177 6.85 -1.26 -1.77
C VAL A 177 6.16 -2.28 -0.86
N MET A 178 6.85 -3.35 -0.53
CA MET A 178 6.35 -4.37 0.39
C MET A 178 7.00 -4.19 1.75
N HIS A 179 6.16 -4.05 2.77
CA HIS A 179 6.58 -3.89 4.16
C HIS A 179 5.69 -4.71 5.09
N SER A 180 6.20 -5.00 6.29
CA SER A 180 5.47 -5.71 7.35
C SER A 180 5.46 -4.88 8.62
N ASP A 181 4.37 -4.93 9.36
CA ASP A 181 4.19 -4.32 10.67
C ASP A 181 5.11 -4.87 11.76
N PHE A 182 5.55 -6.13 11.63
CA PHE A 182 6.51 -6.78 12.53
C PHE A 182 7.46 -7.72 11.78
N GLY A 183 8.59 -8.05 12.42
CA GLY A 183 9.48 -9.14 12.01
C GLY A 183 9.08 -10.49 12.63
N ARG A 184 9.77 -11.57 12.27
CA ARG A 184 9.63 -12.88 12.92
C ARG A 184 10.94 -13.31 13.56
N THR A 185 10.86 -14.10 14.64
CA THR A 185 12.05 -14.71 15.23
C THR A 185 12.75 -15.63 14.23
N LEU A 186 14.08 -15.61 14.22
CA LEU A 186 14.88 -16.58 13.45
C LEU A 186 14.83 -17.97 14.08
N SER A 187 14.69 -18.03 15.42
CA SER A 187 14.53 -19.31 16.13
C SER A 187 13.07 -19.76 16.09
N PRO A 188 12.81 -21.08 15.92
CA PRO A 188 11.46 -21.61 15.97
C PRO A 188 10.90 -21.62 17.41
N ASN A 189 9.59 -21.54 17.53
CA ASN A 189 8.87 -21.77 18.78
C ASN A 189 8.52 -23.26 18.96
N SER A 190 7.87 -23.62 20.07
CA SER A 190 7.55 -25.01 20.42
C SER A 190 6.56 -25.71 19.47
N ASN A 191 5.89 -24.96 18.58
CA ASN A 191 4.80 -25.45 17.74
C ASN A 191 5.18 -25.51 16.24
N ALA A 192 6.47 -25.60 15.93
CA ALA A 192 7.00 -25.50 14.57
C ALA A 192 6.57 -24.21 13.85
N GLY A 193 6.42 -23.13 14.61
CA GLY A 193 6.23 -21.77 14.12
C GLY A 193 7.35 -20.83 14.54
N THR A 194 7.09 -19.54 14.48
CA THR A 194 7.98 -18.48 14.97
C THR A 194 7.18 -17.53 15.85
N ASP A 195 7.84 -16.70 16.64
CA ASP A 195 7.19 -15.64 17.41
C ASP A 195 7.41 -14.28 16.73
N HIS A 196 6.84 -13.23 17.33
CA HIS A 196 7.04 -11.85 16.88
C HIS A 196 8.50 -11.42 17.09
N GLY A 197 9.05 -10.77 16.08
CA GLY A 197 10.37 -10.15 16.05
C GLY A 197 10.29 -8.70 15.57
N TRP A 198 11.44 -8.04 15.45
CA TRP A 198 11.49 -6.61 15.18
C TRP A 198 12.06 -6.28 13.80
N ALA A 199 13.27 -6.75 13.47
CA ALA A 199 13.83 -6.55 12.13
C ALA A 199 13.15 -7.43 11.07
N GLY A 200 13.20 -6.96 9.82
CA GLY A 200 12.68 -7.66 8.66
C GLY A 200 13.27 -7.11 7.36
N HIS A 201 12.68 -7.48 6.24
CA HIS A 201 13.07 -7.01 4.92
C HIS A 201 11.95 -6.20 4.28
N THR A 202 12.32 -5.15 3.56
CA THR A 202 11.42 -4.38 2.69
C THR A 202 11.84 -4.65 1.25
N PHE A 203 10.89 -5.02 0.39
CA PHE A 203 11.13 -5.22 -1.03
C PHE A 203 10.61 -4.03 -1.81
N VAL A 204 11.41 -3.53 -2.75
CA VAL A 204 11.03 -2.44 -3.66
C VAL A 204 11.15 -2.95 -5.09
N LEU A 205 10.11 -2.73 -5.88
CA LEU A 205 10.01 -3.17 -7.27
C LEU A 205 9.33 -2.10 -8.11
N GLY A 206 9.85 -1.84 -9.31
CA GLY A 206 9.24 -0.89 -10.24
C GLY A 206 10.11 -0.74 -11.48
N GLY A 207 9.58 -0.15 -12.55
CA GLY A 207 10.35 0.00 -13.79
C GLY A 207 11.49 1.01 -13.69
N SER A 208 11.32 2.07 -12.89
CA SER A 208 12.38 3.06 -12.59
C SER A 208 13.28 2.67 -11.41
N VAL A 209 13.00 1.55 -10.73
CA VAL A 209 13.82 1.10 -9.60
C VAL A 209 15.13 0.52 -10.14
N ASP A 210 16.26 0.95 -9.60
CA ASP A 210 17.59 0.42 -9.90
C ASP A 210 17.78 -0.94 -9.19
N GLY A 211 17.07 -1.94 -9.71
CA GLY A 211 16.89 -3.24 -9.08
C GLY A 211 18.13 -4.14 -9.09
N GLY A 212 17.97 -5.34 -8.52
CA GLY A 212 19.07 -6.32 -8.41
C GLY A 212 20.08 -6.01 -7.32
N LYS A 213 19.73 -5.10 -6.40
CA LYS A 213 20.59 -4.63 -5.32
C LYS A 213 20.01 -4.97 -3.96
N ILE A 214 20.92 -5.25 -3.03
CA ILE A 214 20.64 -5.31 -1.61
C ILE A 214 21.21 -4.02 -1.01
N HIS A 215 20.35 -3.21 -0.42
CA HIS A 215 20.74 -2.02 0.31
C HIS A 215 20.83 -2.32 1.80
N ASN A 216 21.45 -1.39 2.55
CA ASN A 216 21.73 -1.53 3.97
C ASN A 216 22.64 -2.72 4.26
N ARG A 217 22.79 -3.07 5.55
CA ARG A 217 23.70 -4.13 6.00
C ARG A 217 22.92 -5.27 6.64
N TYR A 218 23.43 -6.49 6.44
CA TYR A 218 23.02 -7.64 7.21
C TYR A 218 23.87 -7.74 8.48
N PRO A 219 23.34 -8.35 9.56
CA PRO A 219 24.17 -8.81 10.65
C PRO A 219 25.35 -9.66 10.15
N GLU A 220 26.53 -9.48 10.73
CA GLU A 220 27.71 -10.30 10.42
C GLU A 220 27.45 -11.80 10.68
N THR A 221 26.53 -12.10 11.59
CA THR A 221 26.09 -13.45 11.92
C THR A 221 24.62 -13.43 12.33
N LEU A 222 23.93 -14.54 12.04
CA LEU A 222 22.56 -14.83 12.48
C LEU A 222 22.53 -15.91 13.57
N LEU A 223 23.70 -16.30 14.10
CA LEU A 223 23.80 -17.28 15.17
C LEU A 223 23.26 -16.71 16.49
N PRO A 224 22.59 -17.52 17.33
CA PRO A 224 22.00 -17.05 18.59
C PRO A 224 22.99 -16.32 19.49
N GLY A 225 22.50 -15.26 20.16
CA GLY A 225 23.26 -14.51 21.17
C GLY A 225 24.25 -13.49 20.61
N HIS A 226 24.20 -13.18 19.30
CA HIS A 226 24.97 -12.08 18.74
C HIS A 226 24.46 -10.71 19.23
N ALA A 227 25.24 -9.65 19.03
CA ALA A 227 24.99 -8.34 19.63
C ALA A 227 23.63 -7.69 19.28
N MET A 228 22.98 -8.10 18.19
CA MET A 228 21.65 -7.60 17.80
C MET A 228 20.51 -8.57 18.12
N ASP A 229 20.81 -9.78 18.64
CA ASP A 229 19.81 -10.74 19.09
C ASP A 229 19.39 -10.40 20.53
N VAL A 230 18.19 -9.85 20.67
CA VAL A 230 17.56 -9.58 21.97
C VAL A 230 16.73 -10.77 22.47
N MET A 231 17.29 -11.97 22.33
CA MET A 231 16.74 -13.28 22.74
C MET A 231 15.82 -13.94 21.70
N HIS A 232 16.07 -15.24 21.49
CA HIS A 232 15.33 -16.13 20.58
C HIS A 232 15.39 -15.70 19.10
N GLY A 233 16.49 -15.07 18.67
CA GLY A 233 16.64 -14.61 17.29
C GLY A 233 15.71 -13.44 16.97
N ARG A 234 15.38 -12.61 17.96
CA ARG A 234 14.74 -11.31 17.75
C ARG A 234 15.82 -10.30 17.43
N ILE A 235 15.88 -9.89 16.17
CA ILE A 235 16.92 -8.97 15.70
C ILE A 235 16.44 -7.53 15.88
N ILE A 236 17.28 -6.68 16.49
CA ILE A 236 17.08 -5.22 16.48
C ILE A 236 17.37 -4.69 15.07
N PRO A 237 16.45 -3.94 14.43
CA PRO A 237 16.73 -3.31 13.15
C PRO A 237 17.75 -2.18 13.31
N GLU A 238 18.82 -2.23 12.51
CA GLU A 238 19.82 -1.15 12.46
C GLU A 238 19.30 0.08 11.69
N PHE A 239 18.45 -0.15 10.69
CA PHE A 239 17.97 0.90 9.78
C PHE A 239 16.48 1.18 9.99
N PRO A 240 16.08 2.45 9.96
CA PRO A 240 14.69 2.83 10.12
C PRO A 240 13.91 2.64 8.82
N TRP A 241 12.57 2.61 8.88
CA TRP A 241 11.74 2.51 7.67
C TRP A 241 11.87 3.75 6.76
N GLU A 242 12.20 4.92 7.34
CA GLU A 242 12.58 6.14 6.63
C GLU A 242 13.74 5.91 5.64
N SER A 243 14.59 4.91 5.90
CA SER A 243 15.73 4.53 5.04
C SER A 243 15.31 4.33 3.58
N VAL A 244 14.14 3.71 3.39
CA VAL A 244 13.58 3.37 2.08
C VAL A 244 12.42 4.30 1.73
N MET A 245 11.65 4.77 2.71
CA MET A 245 10.45 5.57 2.44
C MET A 245 10.72 7.03 2.06
N VAL A 246 11.79 7.65 2.57
CA VAL A 246 12.20 9.00 2.15
C VAL A 246 12.49 9.05 0.64
N PRO A 247 13.36 8.19 0.07
CA PRO A 247 13.63 8.24 -1.37
C PRO A 247 12.40 7.90 -2.23
N ILE A 248 11.48 7.04 -1.76
CA ILE A 248 10.21 6.78 -2.45
C ILE A 248 9.31 8.03 -2.45
N ALA A 249 9.19 8.72 -1.33
CA ALA A 249 8.42 9.96 -1.24
C ALA A 249 9.00 11.04 -2.16
N GLN A 250 10.33 11.16 -2.22
CA GLN A 250 11.02 12.07 -3.16
C GLN A 250 10.80 11.67 -4.61
N TRP A 251 10.80 10.36 -4.93
CA TRP A 251 10.45 9.88 -6.27
C TRP A 251 9.00 10.19 -6.65
N MET A 252 8.07 10.15 -5.68
CA MET A 252 6.69 10.61 -5.86
C MET A 252 6.56 12.13 -6.04
N GLY A 253 7.62 12.91 -5.78
CA GLY A 253 7.64 14.37 -5.92
C GLY A 253 7.49 15.14 -4.61
N MET A 254 7.75 14.51 -3.46
CA MET A 254 7.90 15.24 -2.19
C MET A 254 9.16 16.09 -2.25
N GLU A 255 9.03 17.38 -1.94
CA GLU A 255 10.15 18.32 -1.91
C GLU A 255 11.02 18.12 -0.65
N PRO A 256 12.34 18.38 -0.72
CA PRO A 256 13.25 18.13 0.41
C PRO A 256 12.88 18.86 1.71
N ASP A 257 12.34 20.08 1.62
CA ASP A 257 11.94 20.89 2.78
C ASP A 257 10.73 20.33 3.53
N GLN A 258 9.91 19.50 2.88
CA GLN A 258 8.75 18.82 3.49
C GLN A 258 9.15 17.59 4.30
N THR A 259 10.37 17.07 4.11
CA THR A 259 10.80 15.76 4.65
C THR A 259 10.62 15.66 6.16
N ALA A 260 10.96 16.70 6.93
CA ALA A 260 10.86 16.68 8.39
C ALA A 260 9.40 16.61 8.88
N GLY A 261 8.46 17.18 8.13
CA GLY A 261 7.03 17.12 8.46
C GLY A 261 6.41 15.77 8.13
N VAL A 262 6.84 15.14 7.04
CA VAL A 262 6.34 13.82 6.61
C VAL A 262 6.99 12.69 7.42
N PHE A 263 8.26 12.83 7.77
CA PHE A 263 9.04 11.84 8.50
C PHE A 263 9.57 12.45 9.82
N PRO A 264 8.71 12.58 10.85
CA PRO A 264 9.06 13.28 12.09
C PRO A 264 10.18 12.60 12.88
N ASN A 265 10.39 11.29 12.70
CA ASN A 265 11.45 10.55 13.38
C ASN A 265 12.82 10.67 12.69
N LEU A 266 12.90 11.31 11.52
CA LEU A 266 14.13 11.37 10.72
C LEU A 266 15.30 11.99 11.49
N GLY A 267 15.02 12.98 12.35
CA GLY A 267 16.02 13.64 13.20
C GLY A 267 16.67 12.72 14.23
N ASN A 268 16.11 11.53 14.49
CA ASN A 268 16.70 10.53 15.39
C ASN A 268 17.77 9.66 14.70
N PHE A 269 17.97 9.81 13.38
CA PHE A 269 18.87 8.97 12.60
C PHE A 269 19.90 9.79 11.85
N ASN A 270 21.14 9.26 11.76
CA ASN A 270 22.15 9.84 10.89
C ASN A 270 21.75 9.71 9.41
N ALA A 271 21.41 10.84 8.78
CA ALA A 271 20.94 10.88 7.40
C ALA A 271 21.96 10.32 6.38
N SER A 272 23.27 10.48 6.59
CA SER A 272 24.28 10.03 5.62
C SER A 272 24.53 8.53 5.64
N THR A 273 24.19 7.85 6.73
CA THR A 273 24.45 6.41 6.91
C THR A 273 23.21 5.56 7.00
N HIS A 274 22.07 6.11 7.45
CA HIS A 274 20.83 5.35 7.63
C HIS A 274 19.80 5.58 6.52
N ILE A 275 19.90 6.67 5.77
CA ILE A 275 18.88 7.05 4.79
C ILE A 275 19.43 6.89 3.38
N LEU A 276 18.75 6.08 2.57
CA LEU A 276 19.20 5.86 1.20
C LEU A 276 18.92 7.11 0.36
N PRO A 277 19.88 7.58 -0.45
CA PRO A 277 19.61 8.62 -1.44
C PRO A 277 18.60 8.14 -2.49
N ARG A 278 17.75 9.05 -3.01
CA ARG A 278 16.82 8.74 -4.12
C ARG A 278 17.55 8.11 -5.31
N SER A 279 18.71 8.64 -5.67
CA SER A 279 19.54 8.14 -6.78
C SER A 279 20.12 6.75 -6.56
N THR A 280 20.08 6.22 -5.32
CA THR A 280 20.50 4.85 -5.02
C THR A 280 19.37 3.85 -5.24
N VAL A 281 18.12 4.29 -5.11
CA VAL A 281 16.92 3.45 -5.29
C VAL A 281 16.38 3.52 -6.72
N PHE A 282 16.51 4.68 -7.39
CA PHE A 282 15.94 4.94 -8.71
C PHE A 282 17.02 5.31 -9.73
N ALA A 283 16.95 4.68 -10.91
CA ALA A 283 17.84 4.95 -12.03
C ALA A 283 17.34 6.19 -12.81
N ASN A 284 17.65 7.38 -12.27
CA ASN A 284 17.33 8.73 -12.79
C ASN A 284 15.86 9.00 -13.16
#